data_AF-A0A436SMA7-F1
#
_entry.id   AF-A0A436SMA7-F1
#
_cell.length_a   1.000
_cell.length_b   1.000
_cell.length_c   1.000
_cell.angle_alpha   90.00
_cell.angle_beta   90.00
_cell.angle_gamma   90.00
#
_symmetry.space_group_name_H-M   'P 1'
#
loop_
_entity.id
_entity.type
_entity.pdbx_description
1 polymer ?
#
loop_
_entity_poly.entity_id
_entity_poly.type
_entity_poly.pdbx_seq_one_letter_code
_entity_poly.pdbx_strand_id
1 'polypeptide(L)'
;MARKISAGDLEFRFRSNRLVLDFIATVGERGHRDIERLGALDDLDRWIEAAGFAVKDIVLKDEDLADAKALRHVMVHVLSDVVAGRTPDRADVHALNQAAKRPPLRPELGEGGASLTWHADVLVPSILSTLARDFLQLVGERTDLDRVKRCADPTCNMYFLDLSRANNRIWCATDGRGCGNKAKKRAFVARHRHTS
;
A
#
# COMPACT_ATOMS: atom_id res chain seq x y z
N MET A 1 10.05 22.51 14.33
CA MET A 1 9.92 21.23 15.07
C MET A 1 9.04 20.28 14.26
N ALA A 2 9.47 19.02 14.09
CA ALA A 2 8.66 18.02 13.41
C ALA A 2 7.40 17.72 14.26
N ARG A 3 6.22 17.68 13.61
CA ARG A 3 4.95 17.34 14.28
C ARG A 3 5.02 15.90 14.79
N LYS A 4 4.70 15.67 16.06
CA LYS A 4 4.59 14.31 16.64
C LYS A 4 3.64 13.44 15.80
N ILE A 5 3.96 12.15 15.69
CA ILE A 5 3.07 11.14 15.10
C ILE A 5 1.82 11.01 15.99
N SER A 6 0.65 11.04 15.36
CA SER A 6 -0.65 10.94 16.02
C SER A 6 -1.31 9.58 15.73
N ALA A 7 -2.32 9.18 16.51
CA ALA A 7 -3.10 7.97 16.23
C ALA A 7 -3.67 7.97 14.79
N GLY A 8 -4.18 9.11 14.32
CA GLY A 8 -4.67 9.25 12.95
C GLY A 8 -3.59 9.13 11.87
N ASP A 9 -2.31 9.35 12.20
CA ASP A 9 -1.19 9.10 11.30
C ASP A 9 -0.92 7.58 11.16
N LEU A 10 -1.26 6.77 12.17
CA LEU A 10 -1.03 5.31 12.21
C LEU A 10 -2.16 4.46 11.61
N GLU A 11 -3.29 5.09 11.25
CA GLU A 11 -4.39 4.38 10.60
C GLU A 11 -4.01 3.85 9.20
N PHE A 12 -4.47 2.63 8.89
CA PHE A 12 -4.41 2.07 7.55
C PHE A 12 -5.46 2.73 6.65
N ARG A 13 -5.04 3.06 5.43
CA ARG A 13 -5.88 3.78 4.47
C ARG A 13 -5.78 3.11 3.11
N PHE A 14 -6.84 2.40 2.73
CA PHE A 14 -6.95 1.70 1.45
C PHE A 14 -7.49 2.65 0.38
N ARG A 15 -6.60 3.42 -0.25
CA ARG A 15 -6.96 4.53 -1.16
C ARG A 15 -6.11 4.59 -2.43
N SER A 16 -5.15 3.69 -2.53
CA SER A 16 -4.26 3.59 -3.69
C SER A 16 -4.94 3.02 -4.93
N ASN A 17 -6.16 2.47 -4.80
CA ASN A 17 -6.89 1.69 -5.80
C ASN A 17 -6.23 0.35 -6.17
N ARG A 18 -5.26 -0.14 -5.40
CA ARG A 18 -4.69 -1.48 -5.56
C ARG A 18 -4.05 -1.96 -4.26
N LEU A 19 -4.47 -3.12 -3.76
CA LEU A 19 -4.11 -3.55 -2.40
C LEU A 19 -2.59 -3.58 -2.15
N VAL A 20 -1.78 -4.00 -3.14
CA VAL A 20 -0.31 -3.98 -2.96
C VAL A 20 0.28 -2.58 -2.82
N LEU A 21 -0.33 -1.56 -3.44
CA LEU A 21 0.08 -0.17 -3.24
C LEU A 21 -0.35 0.35 -1.86
N ASP A 22 -1.46 -0.13 -1.31
CA ASP A 22 -1.85 0.16 0.08
C ASP A 22 -0.92 -0.53 1.09
N PHE A 23 -0.47 -1.75 0.79
CA PHE A 23 0.58 -2.43 1.55
C PHE A 23 1.88 -1.62 1.54
N ILE A 24 2.33 -1.15 0.37
CA ILE A 24 3.48 -0.23 0.25
C ILE A 24 3.24 1.07 1.04
N ALA A 25 2.02 1.60 1.06
CA ALA A 25 1.68 2.82 1.78
C ALA A 25 1.62 2.66 3.32
N THR A 26 1.87 1.46 3.86
CA THR A 26 2.01 1.26 5.31
C THR A 26 3.23 1.98 5.90
N VAL A 27 4.22 2.39 5.09
CA VAL A 27 5.06 3.56 5.47
C VAL A 27 4.48 4.79 4.80
N GLY A 28 3.97 5.72 5.60
CA GLY A 28 3.46 7.00 5.13
C GLY A 28 4.53 8.07 5.09
N GLU A 29 4.34 9.07 4.23
CA GLU A 29 5.26 10.23 4.16
C GLU A 29 6.71 9.82 3.95
N ARG A 30 6.90 8.84 3.04
CA ARG A 30 8.20 8.26 2.72
C ARG A 30 9.19 9.35 2.32
N GLY A 31 10.39 9.34 2.90
CA GLY A 31 11.40 10.38 2.67
C GLY A 31 11.08 11.74 3.32
N HIS A 32 10.08 11.79 4.20
CA HIS A 32 9.79 12.95 5.03
C HIS A 32 9.75 12.59 6.52
N ARG A 33 8.66 11.95 6.97
CA ARG A 33 8.52 11.48 8.37
C ARG A 33 8.64 9.97 8.51
N ASP A 34 8.58 9.22 7.41
CA ASP A 34 8.68 7.75 7.38
C ASP A 34 7.82 7.07 8.45
N ILE A 35 6.52 7.37 8.43
CA ILE A 35 5.56 6.90 9.42
C ILE A 35 5.31 5.41 9.21
N GLU A 36 6.02 4.57 9.97
CA GLU A 36 5.81 3.14 10.02
C GLU A 36 4.48 2.80 10.70
N ARG A 37 3.58 2.10 9.98
CA ARG A 37 2.29 1.62 10.51
C ARG A 37 2.28 0.14 10.82
N LEU A 38 3.30 -0.61 10.42
CA LEU A 38 3.52 -2.00 10.82
C LEU A 38 4.60 -2.02 11.90
N GLY A 39 4.32 -1.44 13.07
CA GLY A 39 5.31 -1.30 14.14
C GLY A 39 5.55 -2.61 14.88
N ALA A 40 4.46 -3.32 15.21
CA ALA A 40 4.43 -4.55 15.99
C ALA A 40 3.53 -5.63 15.33
N LEU A 41 3.46 -6.83 15.92
CA LEU A 41 2.62 -7.93 15.43
C LEU A 41 1.14 -7.57 15.38
N ASP A 42 0.63 -6.89 16.41
CA ASP A 42 -0.75 -6.41 16.45
C ASP A 42 -1.07 -5.45 15.29
N ASP A 43 -0.08 -4.71 14.78
CA ASP A 43 -0.29 -3.88 13.60
C ASP A 43 -0.40 -4.70 12.31
N LEU A 44 0.37 -5.78 12.21
CA LEU A 44 0.25 -6.71 11.08
C LEU A 44 -1.10 -7.41 11.10
N ASP A 45 -1.56 -7.89 12.25
CA ASP A 45 -2.88 -8.50 12.42
C ASP A 45 -4.00 -7.54 11.99
N ARG A 46 -4.01 -6.32 12.56
CA ARG A 46 -4.95 -5.26 12.18
C ARG A 46 -4.89 -4.92 10.68
N TRP A 47 -3.71 -4.97 10.06
CA TRP A 47 -3.58 -4.71 8.63
C TRP A 47 -4.17 -5.84 7.79
N ILE A 48 -3.93 -7.10 8.16
CA ILE A 48 -4.47 -8.29 7.51
C ILE A 48 -6.00 -8.27 7.55
N GLU A 49 -6.58 -7.98 8.72
CA GLU A 49 -8.03 -7.83 8.88
C GLU A 49 -8.56 -6.68 8.01
N ALA A 50 -7.95 -5.49 8.11
CA ALA A 50 -8.40 -4.31 7.37
C ALA A 50 -8.22 -4.44 5.84
N ALA A 51 -7.29 -5.28 5.39
CA ALA A 51 -7.10 -5.63 3.98
C ALA A 51 -8.18 -6.59 3.45
N GLY A 52 -9.07 -7.10 4.32
CA GLY A 52 -10.15 -8.01 3.95
C GLY A 52 -9.70 -9.47 3.87
N PHE A 53 -8.53 -9.82 4.41
CA PHE A 53 -8.14 -11.21 4.59
C PHE A 53 -8.82 -11.73 5.87
N ALA A 54 -10.11 -12.06 5.77
CA ALA A 54 -10.87 -12.65 6.86
C ALA A 54 -10.36 -14.07 7.13
N VAL A 55 -9.44 -14.18 8.09
CA VAL A 55 -8.79 -15.45 8.48
C VAL A 55 -8.98 -15.62 9.98
N LYS A 56 -9.38 -16.82 10.40
CA LYS A 56 -9.58 -17.15 11.81
C LYS A 56 -8.29 -17.71 12.42
N ASP A 57 -8.13 -17.48 13.73
CA ASP A 57 -7.13 -18.14 14.57
C ASP A 57 -5.67 -17.98 14.08
N ILE A 58 -5.30 -16.74 13.75
CA ILE A 58 -3.94 -16.41 13.31
C ILE A 58 -3.00 -16.35 14.52
N VAL A 59 -1.90 -17.09 14.46
CA VAL A 59 -0.77 -16.92 15.39
C VAL A 59 0.39 -16.31 14.61
N LEU A 60 0.59 -15.00 14.78
CA LEU A 60 1.69 -14.28 14.16
C LEU A 60 2.99 -14.43 14.94
N LYS A 61 4.11 -14.44 14.22
CA LYS A 61 5.47 -14.48 14.77
C LYS A 61 6.26 -13.24 14.34
N ASP A 62 7.31 -12.90 15.09
CA ASP A 62 8.21 -11.78 14.72
C ASP A 62 8.79 -11.91 13.30
N GLU A 63 9.02 -13.15 12.86
CA GLU A 63 9.45 -13.51 11.51
C GLU A 63 8.46 -13.02 10.44
N ASP A 64 7.15 -13.12 10.69
CA ASP A 64 6.10 -12.70 9.77
C ASP A 64 6.14 -11.19 9.52
N LEU A 65 6.33 -10.42 10.59
CA LEU A 65 6.47 -8.96 10.50
C LEU A 65 7.77 -8.56 9.81
N ALA A 66 8.87 -9.25 10.10
CA ALA A 66 10.15 -9.03 9.44
C ALA A 66 10.05 -9.31 7.93
N ASP A 67 9.47 -10.44 7.54
CA ASP A 67 9.26 -10.83 6.14
C ASP A 67 8.34 -9.85 5.41
N ALA A 68 7.25 -9.41 6.04
CA ALA A 68 6.36 -8.40 5.47
C ALA A 68 7.11 -7.07 5.21
N LYS A 69 7.90 -6.60 6.18
CA LYS A 69 8.71 -5.39 6.03
C LYS A 69 9.76 -5.52 4.94
N ALA A 70 10.45 -6.66 4.90
CA ALA A 70 11.48 -6.95 3.91
C ALA A 70 10.89 -6.97 2.49
N LEU A 71 9.78 -7.68 2.28
CA LEU A 71 9.11 -7.72 0.98
C LEU A 71 8.62 -6.33 0.55
N ARG A 72 8.03 -5.57 1.47
CA ARG A 72 7.57 -4.19 1.21
C ARG A 72 8.73 -3.27 0.81
N HIS A 73 9.91 -3.44 1.40
CA HIS A 73 11.11 -2.67 1.05
C HIS A 73 11.55 -2.96 -0.39
N VAL A 74 11.65 -4.24 -0.75
CA VAL A 74 11.95 -4.69 -2.13
C VAL A 74 10.93 -4.12 -3.12
N MET A 75 9.63 -4.20 -2.82
CA MET A 75 8.57 -3.64 -3.67
C MET A 75 8.73 -2.14 -3.91
N VAL A 76 9.12 -1.36 -2.89
CA VAL A 76 9.33 0.08 -3.02
C VAL A 76 10.52 0.40 -3.93
N HIS A 77 11.63 -0.32 -3.79
CA HIS A 77 12.80 -0.15 -4.65
C HIS A 77 12.45 -0.42 -6.10
N VAL A 78 11.88 -1.60 -6.37
CA VAL A 78 11.49 -1.99 -7.73
C VAL A 78 10.48 -1.00 -8.31
N LEU A 79 9.44 -0.61 -7.55
CA LEU A 79 8.44 0.34 -8.02
C LEU A 79 9.05 1.71 -8.36
N SER A 80 9.99 2.18 -7.53
CA SER A 80 10.68 3.45 -7.77
C SER A 80 11.49 3.43 -9.07
N ASP A 81 12.20 2.34 -9.33
CA ASP A 81 12.99 2.18 -10.55
C ASP A 81 12.11 2.07 -11.79
N VAL A 82 11.11 1.19 -11.78
CA VAL A 82 10.23 1.00 -12.96
C VAL A 82 9.45 2.27 -13.31
N VAL A 83 8.92 3.00 -12.32
CA VAL A 83 8.22 4.27 -12.55
C VAL A 83 9.16 5.35 -13.09
N ALA A 84 10.44 5.30 -12.73
CA ALA A 84 11.46 6.21 -13.24
C ALA A 84 12.09 5.74 -14.57
N GLY A 85 11.62 4.64 -15.16
CA GLY A 85 12.20 4.07 -16.38
C GLY A 85 13.59 3.48 -16.20
N ARG A 86 13.98 3.15 -14.97
CA ARG A 86 15.25 2.47 -14.65
C ARG A 86 15.05 0.96 -14.56
N THR A 87 16.13 0.22 -14.78
CA THR A 87 16.16 -1.22 -14.57
C THR A 87 16.28 -1.53 -13.07
N PRO A 88 15.34 -2.29 -12.48
CA PRO A 88 15.43 -2.69 -11.08
C PRO A 88 16.63 -3.62 -10.81
N ASP A 89 17.09 -3.64 -9.57
CA ASP A 89 18.14 -4.56 -9.12
C ASP A 89 17.74 -6.04 -9.29
N ARG A 90 18.70 -6.88 -9.70
CA ARG A 90 18.44 -8.30 -9.99
C ARG A 90 18.10 -9.10 -8.73
N ALA A 91 18.68 -8.77 -7.57
CA ALA A 91 18.38 -9.45 -6.32
C ALA A 91 16.98 -9.10 -5.83
N ASP A 92 16.56 -7.84 -5.97
CA ASP A 92 15.20 -7.40 -5.65
C ASP A 92 14.15 -8.10 -6.54
N VAL A 93 14.40 -8.16 -7.85
CA VAL A 93 13.54 -8.92 -8.77
C VAL A 93 13.51 -10.42 -8.42
N HIS A 94 14.65 -10.99 -8.04
CA HIS A 94 14.71 -12.38 -7.59
C HIS A 94 13.87 -12.60 -6.33
N ALA A 95 13.99 -11.74 -5.32
CA ALA A 95 13.24 -11.82 -4.07
C ALA A 95 11.72 -11.76 -4.29
N LEU A 96 11.24 -10.85 -5.16
CA LEU A 96 9.82 -10.78 -5.53
C LEU A 96 9.34 -12.08 -6.18
N ASN A 97 10.11 -12.61 -7.13
CA ASN A 97 9.78 -13.86 -7.80
C ASN A 97 9.75 -15.05 -6.84
N GLN A 98 10.67 -15.10 -5.85
CA GLN A 98 10.67 -16.14 -4.83
C GLN A 98 9.46 -16.03 -3.90
N ALA A 99 9.07 -14.81 -3.50
CA ALA A 99 7.85 -14.59 -2.73
C ALA A 99 6.61 -15.06 -3.50
N ALA A 100 6.50 -14.71 -4.79
CA ALA A 100 5.37 -15.08 -5.64
C ALA A 100 5.27 -16.58 -5.94
N LYS A 101 6.38 -17.35 -5.89
CA LYS A 101 6.37 -18.80 -6.11
C LYS A 101 5.63 -19.58 -5.03
N ARG A 102 5.55 -19.05 -3.81
CA ARG A 102 4.83 -19.71 -2.71
C ARG A 102 3.33 -19.83 -3.04
N PRO A 103 2.60 -20.82 -2.50
CA PRO A 103 1.16 -20.90 -2.68
C PRO A 103 0.47 -19.61 -2.19
N PRO A 104 -0.30 -18.91 -3.05
CA PRO A 104 -1.04 -17.72 -2.63
C PRO A 104 -2.28 -18.11 -1.81
N LEU A 105 -2.96 -17.12 -1.25
CA LEU A 105 -4.29 -17.31 -0.68
C LEU A 105 -5.24 -17.91 -1.73
N ARG A 106 -6.06 -18.89 -1.29
CA ARG A 106 -7.11 -19.50 -2.10
C ARG A 106 -8.46 -18.88 -1.71
N PRO A 107 -9.25 -18.37 -2.67
CA PRO A 107 -10.61 -17.91 -2.37
C PRO A 107 -11.52 -19.11 -2.13
N GLU A 108 -12.37 -19.01 -1.11
CA GLU A 108 -13.41 -19.99 -0.81
C GLU A 108 -14.73 -19.28 -0.55
N LEU A 109 -15.82 -19.91 -0.96
CA LEU A 109 -17.16 -19.41 -0.69
C LEU A 109 -17.55 -19.85 0.72
N GLY A 110 -17.80 -18.87 1.59
CA GLY A 110 -18.22 -19.10 2.97
C GLY A 110 -19.61 -19.74 3.07
N GLU A 111 -20.01 -20.07 4.29
CA GLU A 111 -21.26 -20.77 4.58
C GLU A 111 -22.47 -20.08 3.94
N GLY A 112 -23.32 -20.87 3.28
CA GLY A 112 -24.52 -20.38 2.62
C GLY A 112 -24.28 -19.53 1.35
N GLY A 113 -23.04 -19.42 0.86
CA GLY A 113 -22.75 -18.63 -0.33
C GLY A 113 -22.68 -17.12 -0.11
N ALA A 114 -22.67 -16.67 1.15
CA ALA A 114 -22.91 -15.28 1.50
C ALA A 114 -21.64 -14.44 1.70
N SER A 115 -20.46 -15.07 1.75
CA SER A 115 -19.19 -14.38 2.00
C SER A 115 -18.02 -15.01 1.24
N LEU A 116 -17.00 -14.21 0.96
CA LEU A 116 -15.71 -14.68 0.46
C LEU A 116 -14.78 -14.85 1.66
N THR A 117 -14.22 -16.05 1.83
CA THR A 117 -13.17 -16.35 2.80
C THR A 117 -11.87 -16.67 2.09
N TRP A 118 -10.74 -16.51 2.79
CA TRP A 118 -9.43 -16.82 2.25
C TRP A 118 -8.80 -17.97 3.02
N HIS A 119 -8.28 -18.96 2.30
CA HIS A 119 -7.67 -20.15 2.89
C HIS A 119 -6.20 -20.31 2.47
N ALA A 120 -5.37 -20.76 3.38
CA ALA A 120 -3.96 -21.04 3.16
C ALA A 120 -3.44 -22.06 4.18
N ASP A 121 -2.45 -22.86 3.78
CA ASP A 121 -1.80 -23.81 4.69
C ASP A 121 -0.83 -23.09 5.63
N VAL A 122 -0.21 -22.00 5.14
CA VAL A 122 0.66 -21.09 5.91
C VAL A 122 0.29 -19.65 5.61
N LEU A 123 -0.34 -18.98 6.57
CA LEU A 123 -1.08 -17.76 6.28
C LEU A 123 -0.23 -16.60 5.76
N VAL A 124 0.71 -16.09 6.57
CA VAL A 124 1.48 -14.89 6.19
C VAL A 124 2.30 -15.13 4.91
N PRO A 125 3.04 -16.24 4.76
CA PRO A 125 3.72 -16.53 3.49
C PRO A 125 2.79 -16.54 2.27
N SER A 126 1.54 -17.01 2.43
CA SER A 126 0.53 -16.97 1.37
C SER A 126 -0.01 -15.56 1.10
N ILE A 127 -0.22 -14.73 2.12
CA ILE A 127 -0.57 -13.30 1.96
C ILE A 127 0.54 -12.58 1.18
N LEU A 128 1.79 -12.77 1.60
CA LEU A 128 2.96 -12.15 0.95
C LEU A 128 3.12 -12.63 -0.50
N SER A 129 2.82 -13.90 -0.79
CA SER A 129 2.76 -14.41 -2.17
C SER A 129 1.66 -13.74 -2.99
N THR A 130 0.45 -13.60 -2.43
CA THR A 130 -0.67 -12.89 -3.08
C THR A 130 -0.28 -11.45 -3.43
N LEU A 131 0.33 -10.73 -2.48
CA LEU A 131 0.80 -9.36 -2.71
C LEU A 131 1.96 -9.30 -3.72
N ALA A 132 2.90 -10.23 -3.68
CA ALA A 132 4.00 -10.30 -4.66
C ALA A 132 3.48 -10.54 -6.08
N ARG A 133 2.48 -11.41 -6.24
CA ARG A 133 1.83 -11.66 -7.54
C ARG A 133 1.09 -10.43 -8.05
N ASP A 134 0.32 -9.75 -7.19
CA ASP A 134 -0.35 -8.49 -7.53
C ASP A 134 0.66 -7.41 -7.94
N PHE A 135 1.79 -7.32 -7.23
CA PHE A 135 2.88 -6.41 -7.58
C PHE A 135 3.50 -6.73 -8.95
N LEU A 136 3.79 -8.00 -9.22
CA LEU A 136 4.37 -8.43 -10.49
C LEU A 136 3.44 -8.14 -11.68
N GLN A 137 2.13 -8.32 -11.50
CA GLN A 137 1.13 -7.90 -12.49
C GLN A 137 1.14 -6.38 -12.69
N LEU A 138 1.13 -5.60 -11.60
CA LEU A 138 1.18 -4.13 -11.66
C LEU A 138 2.38 -3.60 -12.45
N VAL A 139 3.58 -4.15 -12.21
CA VAL A 139 4.81 -3.65 -12.85
C VAL A 139 5.11 -4.33 -14.19
N GLY A 140 4.58 -5.53 -14.42
CA GLY A 140 4.76 -6.28 -15.67
C GLY A 140 3.77 -5.85 -16.76
N GLU A 141 2.59 -5.38 -16.39
CA GLU A 141 1.57 -4.90 -17.33
C GLU A 141 1.71 -3.39 -17.57
N ARG A 142 2.13 -3.02 -18.78
CA ARG A 142 2.40 -1.62 -19.15
C ARG A 142 1.19 -0.70 -18.93
N THR A 143 -0.01 -1.20 -19.18
CA THR A 143 -1.27 -0.45 -19.04
C THR A 143 -1.54 0.02 -17.62
N ASP A 144 -1.23 -0.80 -16.62
CA ASP A 144 -1.41 -0.43 -15.22
C ASP A 144 -0.25 0.42 -14.73
N LEU A 145 0.98 0.07 -15.11
CA LEU A 145 2.18 0.83 -14.75
C LEU A 145 2.10 2.29 -15.21
N ASP A 146 1.64 2.55 -16.44
CA ASP A 146 1.48 3.91 -16.99
C ASP A 146 0.42 4.76 -16.23
N ARG A 147 -0.41 4.12 -15.39
CA ARG A 147 -1.41 4.77 -14.54
C ARG A 147 -0.95 4.89 -13.08
N VAL A 148 0.21 4.32 -12.72
CA VAL A 148 0.80 4.50 -11.39
C VAL A 148 1.37 5.92 -11.28
N LYS A 149 0.96 6.63 -10.24
CA LYS A 149 1.39 8.00 -9.97
C LYS A 149 1.82 8.15 -8.52
N ARG A 150 2.66 9.16 -8.28
CA ARG A 150 3.03 9.60 -6.94
C ARG A 150 2.20 10.82 -6.56
N CYS A 151 1.75 10.88 -5.31
CA CYS A 151 1.01 12.01 -4.77
C CYS A 151 1.80 13.31 -4.90
N ALA A 152 1.17 14.37 -5.40
CA ALA A 152 1.78 15.69 -5.59
C ALA A 152 1.98 16.49 -4.28
N ASP A 153 1.51 15.99 -3.12
CA ASP A 153 1.83 16.65 -1.84
C ASP A 153 3.28 16.29 -1.48
N PRO A 154 4.17 17.29 -1.29
CA PRO A 154 5.61 17.08 -1.14
C PRO A 154 5.97 16.27 0.11
N THR A 155 5.03 16.13 1.05
CA THR A 155 5.21 15.35 2.27
C THR A 155 4.63 13.95 2.17
N CYS A 156 3.80 13.64 1.18
CA CYS A 156 3.02 12.39 1.15
C CYS A 156 3.77 11.22 0.50
N ASN A 157 4.32 11.43 -0.71
CA ASN A 157 5.08 10.45 -1.49
C ASN A 157 4.41 9.07 -1.73
N MET A 158 3.11 8.94 -1.47
CA MET A 158 2.36 7.70 -1.71
C MET A 158 2.18 7.43 -3.21
N TYR A 159 2.40 6.18 -3.63
CA TYR A 159 2.01 5.68 -4.94
C TYR A 159 0.53 5.29 -4.98
N PHE A 160 -0.15 5.55 -6.09
CA PHE A 160 -1.54 5.16 -6.33
C PHE A 160 -1.77 4.85 -7.80
N LEU A 161 -2.74 4.00 -8.09
CA LEU A 161 -3.22 3.69 -9.42
C LEU A 161 -4.35 4.66 -9.81
N ASP A 162 -4.12 5.46 -10.84
CA ASP A 162 -5.11 6.43 -11.31
C ASP A 162 -6.20 5.77 -12.17
N LEU A 163 -7.23 5.27 -11.49
CA LEU A 163 -8.41 4.70 -12.14
C LEU A 163 -9.37 5.74 -12.75
N SER A 164 -9.07 7.04 -12.70
CA SER A 164 -9.94 8.06 -13.30
C SER A 164 -9.98 7.95 -14.83
N ARG A 165 -11.13 8.29 -15.43
CA ARG A 165 -11.35 8.24 -16.88
C ARG A 165 -10.33 9.07 -17.66
N ALA A 166 -9.95 10.23 -17.14
CA ALA A 166 -9.03 11.15 -17.80
C ALA A 166 -7.55 10.91 -17.45
N ASN A 167 -7.24 9.94 -16.57
CA ASN A 167 -5.90 9.69 -16.04
C ASN A 167 -5.18 11.00 -15.65
N ASN A 168 -5.84 11.89 -14.91
CA ASN A 168 -5.32 13.23 -14.55
C ASN A 168 -5.33 13.51 -13.04
N ARG A 169 -5.57 12.49 -12.21
CA ARG A 169 -5.46 12.61 -10.75
C ARG A 169 -4.00 12.80 -10.36
N ILE A 170 -3.73 13.78 -9.51
CA ILE A 170 -2.38 14.06 -8.97
C ILE A 170 -2.29 13.88 -7.45
N TRP A 171 -3.40 13.58 -6.77
CA TRP A 171 -3.46 13.43 -5.31
C TRP A 171 -3.86 12.02 -4.90
N CYS A 172 -3.26 11.49 -3.83
CA CYS A 172 -3.55 10.14 -3.32
C CYS A 172 -5.00 9.92 -2.85
N ALA A 173 -5.80 10.96 -2.61
CA ALA A 173 -7.24 10.90 -2.42
C ALA A 173 -7.80 12.34 -2.38
N THR A 174 -9.05 12.52 -2.82
CA THR A 174 -9.74 13.82 -2.87
C THR A 174 -10.78 14.00 -1.76
N ASP A 175 -11.05 12.97 -0.97
CA ASP A 175 -11.98 12.95 0.16
C ASP A 175 -11.25 12.92 1.52
N GLY A 176 -12.02 12.99 2.62
CA GLY A 176 -11.54 12.71 3.98
C GLY A 176 -10.20 13.36 4.33
N ARG A 177 -9.23 12.54 4.78
CA ARG A 177 -7.84 12.93 5.09
C ARG A 177 -6.89 12.87 3.88
N GLY A 178 -7.42 12.82 2.66
CA GLY A 178 -6.64 12.80 1.42
C GLY A 178 -5.95 14.13 1.11
N CYS A 179 -4.83 14.04 0.38
CA CYS A 179 -4.04 15.22 0.02
C CYS A 179 -4.80 16.21 -0.88
N GLY A 180 -5.77 15.75 -1.67
CA GLY A 180 -6.62 16.63 -2.48
C GLY A 180 -7.53 17.51 -1.63
N ASN A 181 -8.12 16.97 -0.55
CA ASN A 181 -8.90 17.77 0.39
C ASN A 181 -8.02 18.78 1.15
N LYS A 182 -6.83 18.34 1.58
CA LYS A 182 -5.82 19.20 2.22
C LYS A 182 -5.41 20.36 1.32
N ALA A 183 -5.16 20.11 0.03
CA ALA A 183 -4.83 21.13 -0.96
C ALA A 183 -5.98 22.13 -1.17
N LYS A 184 -7.23 21.64 -1.32
CA LYS A 184 -8.42 22.49 -1.42
C LYS A 184 -8.58 23.42 -0.22
N LYS A 185 -8.42 22.89 1.01
CA LYS A 185 -8.50 23.69 2.24
C LYS A 185 -7.42 24.77 2.30
N ARG A 186 -6.17 24.45 1.94
CA ARG A 186 -5.07 25.43 1.86
C ARG A 186 -5.39 26.55 0.86
N ALA A 187 -5.89 26.23 -0.33
CA ALA A 187 -6.28 27.21 -1.34
C ALA A 187 -7.47 28.08 -0.92
N PHE A 188 -8.44 27.52 -0.17
CA PHE A 188 -9.54 28.29 0.42
C PHE A 188 -9.01 29.30 1.45
N VAL A 189 -8.21 28.86 2.42
CA VAL A 189 -7.64 29.74 3.45
C VAL A 189 -6.77 30.85 2.83
N ALA A 190 -5.96 30.54 1.82
CA ALA A 190 -5.13 31.54 1.13
C ALA A 190 -5.97 32.65 0.48
N ARG A 191 -7.08 32.30 -0.19
CA ARG A 191 -7.99 33.27 -0.82
C ARG A 191 -8.67 34.19 0.21
N HIS A 192 -9.06 33.65 1.36
CA HIS A 192 -9.74 34.41 2.42
C HIS A 192 -8.80 35.21 3.34
N ARG A 193 -7.48 34.99 3.27
CA ARG A 193 -6.49 35.81 3.96
C ARG A 193 -6.09 37.08 3.21
N HIS A 194 -6.41 37.18 1.93
CA HIS A 194 -6.15 38.37 1.10
C HIS A 194 -7.36 39.32 1.02
N THR A 195 -8.46 38.99 1.70
CA THR A 195 -9.71 39.78 1.72
C THR A 195 -10.02 40.34 3.12
N SER A 196 -9.02 40.40 4.00
CA SER A 196 -9.05 41.03 5.32
C SER A 196 -7.82 41.92 5.48
#